data_AF-A0A9E2IVP5-F1
#
_entry.id   AF-A0A9E2IVP5-F1
#
_cell.length_a   1.000
_cell.length_b   1.000
_cell.length_c   1.000
_cell.angle_alpha   90.00
_cell.angle_beta   90.00
_cell.angle_gamma   90.00
#
_symmetry.space_group_name_H-M   'P 1'
#
loop_
_entity.id
_entity.type
_entity.pdbx_description
1 polymer ?
#
loop_
_entity_poly.entity_id
_entity_poly.type
_entity_poly.pdbx_seq_one_letter_code
_entity_poly.pdbx_strand_id
1 'polypeptide(L)' 'MGRTGLPEDLAGAAVFLASVVLDYITGQIVNVDGGWLSA' A
#
# COMPACT_ATOMS: atom_id res chain seq x y z
N MET A 1 -4.76 -11.85 -5.76
CA MET A 1 -4.73 -12.64 -4.51
C MET A 1 -6.02 -13.42 -4.23
N GLY A 2 -7.17 -13.05 -4.80
CA GLY A 2 -8.40 -13.86 -4.68
C GLY A 2 -9.04 -13.86 -3.29
N ARG A 3 -8.66 -12.93 -2.41
CA ARG A 3 -9.24 -12.72 -1.08
C ARG A 3 -9.46 -11.23 -0.83
N THR A 4 -10.34 -10.91 0.11
CA THR A 4 -10.44 -9.56 0.66
C THR A 4 -9.21 -9.23 1.50
N GLY A 5 -8.85 -7.95 1.54
CA GLY A 5 -7.78 -7.45 2.39
C GLY A 5 -8.17 -7.48 3.88
N LEU A 6 -7.16 -7.61 4.73
CA LEU A 6 -7.26 -7.45 6.17
C LEU A 6 -6.50 -6.17 6.58
N PRO A 7 -6.78 -5.58 7.76
CA PRO A 7 -6.07 -4.38 8.23
C PRO A 7 -4.54 -4.52 8.23
N GLU A 8 -4.03 -5.72 8.51
CA GLU A 8 -2.60 -6.02 8.56
C GLU A 8 -1.92 -5.89 7.18
N ASP A 9 -2.67 -6.10 6.09
CA ASP A 9 -2.15 -5.94 4.73
C ASP A 9 -1.86 -4.46 4.42
N LEU A 10 -2.61 -3.53 5.01
CA LEU A 10 -2.43 -2.08 4.82
C LEU A 10 -1.32 -1.51 5.72
N ALA A 11 -1.13 -2.08 6.91
CA ALA A 11 -0.24 -1.55 7.93
C ALA A 11 1.21 -1.35 7.42
N GLY A 12 1.75 -2.34 6.69
CA GLY A 12 3.09 -2.25 6.11
C GLY A 12 3.24 -1.11 5.10
N ALA A 13 2.24 -0.91 4.25
CA ALA A 13 2.24 0.18 3.27
C ALA A 13 2.16 1.55 3.94
N ALA A 14 1.35 1.68 5.00
CA ALA A 14 1.26 2.92 5.78
C ALA A 14 2.60 3.26 6.46
N VAL A 15 3.26 2.26 7.06
CA VAL A 15 4.59 2.45 7.68
C VAL A 15 5.63 2.83 6.62
N PHE A 16 5.61 2.18 5.45
CA PHE A 16 6.50 2.53 4.35
C PHE A 16 6.31 3.98 3.89
N LEU A 17 5.05 4.41 3.67
CA LEU A 17 4.70 5.79 3.32
C LEU A 17 5.14 6.82 4.37
N ALA A 18 5.06 6.45 5.65
CA ALA A 18 5.50 7.32 6.75
C ALA A 18 7.01 7.26 7.03
N SER A 19 7.75 6.37 6.36
CA SER A 19 9.16 6.15 6.63
C SER A 19 10.07 7.18 5.95
N VAL A 20 11.29 7.32 6.46
CA VAL A 20 12.35 8.17 5.85
C VAL A 20 12.73 7.75 4.42
N VAL A 21 12.40 6.53 4.01
CA VAL A 21 12.69 6.04 2.66
C VAL A 21 11.86 6.77 1.60
N LEU A 22 10.71 7.34 1.99
CA LEU A 22 9.83 8.09 1.10
C LEU A 22 9.90 9.61 1.26
N ASP A 23 10.97 10.13 1.89
CA ASP A 23 11.30 11.56 2.05
C ASP A 23 10.96 12.43 0.82
N TYR A 24 11.29 11.95 -0.37
CA TYR A 24 11.19 12.73 -1.61
C TYR A 24 10.05 12.26 -2.54
N ILE A 25 9.23 11.30 -2.10
CA ILE A 25 8.15 10.75 -2.91
C ILE A 25 6.81 11.27 -2.39
N THR A 26 6.13 12.05 -3.21
CA THR A 26 4.85 12.67 -2.89
C THR A 26 3.87 12.60 -4.07
N GLY A 27 2.59 12.81 -3.80
CA GLY A 27 1.52 12.80 -4.81
C GLY A 27 1.23 11.44 -5.44
N GLN A 28 1.76 10.35 -4.88
CA GLN A 28 1.55 8.99 -5.38
C GLN A 28 0.38 8.30 -4.69
N ILE A 29 -0.33 7.46 -5.44
CA ILE A 29 -1.34 6.55 -4.93
C ILE A 29 -0.74 5.15 -4.94
N VAL A 30 -0.66 4.51 -3.76
CA VAL A 30 -0.22 3.13 -3.61
C VAL A 30 -1.44 2.25 -3.34
N ASN A 31 -1.81 1.44 -4.32
CA ASN A 31 -2.94 0.52 -4.17
C ASN A 31 -2.52 -0.72 -3.38
N VAL A 32 -3.26 -1.02 -2.30
CA VAL A 32 -3.11 -2.24 -1.51
C VAL A 32 -4.42 -3.02 -1.60
N ASP A 33 -4.63 -3.70 -2.71
CA ASP A 33 -5.91 -4.34 -3.06
C ASP A 33 -5.75 -5.82 -3.44
N GLY A 34 -4.55 -6.39 -3.25
CA GLY A 34 -4.26 -7.77 -3.65
C GLY A 34 -4.31 -8.00 -5.17
N GLY A 35 -4.17 -6.95 -5.97
CA GLY A 35 -4.20 -6.97 -7.44
C GLY A 35 -5.61 -6.90 -8.04
N TRP A 36 -6.58 -6.39 -7.29
CA TRP A 36 -7.98 -6.31 -7.73
C TRP A 36 -8.18 -5.37 -8.91
N LEU A 37 -7.55 -4.19 -8.89
CA LEU A 37 -7.67 -3.19 -9.95
C LEU A 37 -6.72 -3.42 -11.14
N SER A 38 -5.77 -4.34 -11.01
CA SER A 38 -4.81 -4.70 -12.06
C SER A 38 -5.16 -5.98 -12.82
N ALA A 39 -6.23 -6.68 -12.42
CA ALA A 39 -6.69 -7.92 -13.02
C ALA A 39 -7.68 -7.67 -14.18
#